data_AF-A0A2G2F6Z0-F1
#
_entry.id   AF-A0A2G2F6Z0-F1
#
_cell.length_a   1.000
_cell.length_b   1.000
_cell.length_c   1.000
_cell.angle_alpha   90.00
_cell.angle_beta   90.00
_cell.angle_gamma   90.00
#
_symmetry.space_group_name_H-M   'P 1'
#
loop_
_entity.id
_entity.type
_entity.pdbx_description
1 polymer ?
#
loop_
_entity_poly.entity_id
_entity_poly.type
_entity_poly.pdbx_seq_one_letter_code
_entity_poly.pdbx_strand_id
1 'polypeptide(L)'
;MDLLKDKASTTYGDYKGSISIDGHNGAILHDIWRDQELDEQYFPIAFELNDSSLAYPALNVKASAMLTIYAIDKQIAGNNFDEIKSYIDNNSGQVEIEQFNIGLTYNELKKYIKRMSIFAVQKGMEGVIENAI
;
A
#
# COMPACT_ATOMS: atom_id res chain seq x y z
N MET A 1 -5.49 13.82 -1.90
CA MET A 1 -4.79 12.94 -2.87
C MET A 1 -3.39 13.43 -3.19
N ASP A 2 -3.11 14.73 -3.24
CA ASP A 2 -1.77 15.23 -3.61
C ASP A 2 -0.64 14.81 -2.66
N LEU A 3 -0.90 14.66 -1.36
CA LEU A 3 0.08 14.21 -0.36
C LEU A 3 0.63 12.78 -0.58
N LEU A 4 -0.11 11.91 -1.28
CA LEU A 4 0.32 10.52 -1.55
C LEU A 4 1.05 10.38 -2.89
N LYS A 5 0.93 11.36 -3.79
CA LYS A 5 1.51 11.29 -5.15
C LYS A 5 3.04 11.23 -5.13
N ASP A 6 3.66 11.74 -4.08
CA ASP A 6 5.12 11.76 -3.93
C ASP A 6 5.67 10.58 -3.13
N LYS A 7 4.82 9.70 -2.58
CA LYS A 7 5.28 8.56 -1.76
C LYS A 7 5.96 7.47 -2.61
N ALA A 8 5.39 7.12 -3.76
CA ALA A 8 5.96 6.10 -4.65
C ALA A 8 6.82 6.75 -5.76
N SER A 9 8.13 6.54 -5.77
CA SER A 9 9.08 7.15 -6.74
C SER A 9 10.25 6.22 -7.09
N THR A 10 10.77 6.34 -8.32
CA THR A 10 11.86 5.51 -8.85
C THR A 10 13.13 6.30 -9.21
N THR A 11 13.34 7.45 -8.58
CA THR A 11 14.51 8.35 -8.74
C THR A 11 14.57 9.15 -10.05
N TYR A 12 14.26 8.58 -11.22
CA TYR A 12 14.22 9.31 -12.51
C TYR A 12 13.06 8.86 -13.41
N GLY A 13 12.38 9.82 -14.06
CA GLY A 13 11.40 9.52 -15.11
C GLY A 13 10.09 8.89 -14.60
N ASP A 14 9.64 9.30 -13.41
CA ASP A 14 8.46 8.71 -12.78
C ASP A 14 7.19 8.87 -13.63
N TYR A 15 6.43 7.78 -13.68
CA TYR A 15 5.01 7.82 -14.01
C TYR A 15 4.23 7.87 -12.70
N LYS A 16 3.19 8.68 -12.63
CA LYS A 16 2.32 8.84 -11.46
C LYS A 16 0.89 8.54 -11.84
N GLY A 17 0.13 8.00 -10.90
CA GLY A 17 -1.27 7.70 -11.16
C GLY A 17 -1.92 6.92 -10.04
N SER A 18 -2.90 6.11 -10.42
CA SER A 18 -3.77 5.41 -9.48
C SER A 18 -3.64 3.90 -9.64
N ILE A 19 -3.81 3.22 -8.52
CA ILE A 19 -3.92 1.77 -8.45
C ILE A 19 -5.30 1.42 -7.88
N SER A 20 -5.95 0.43 -8.50
CA SER A 20 -7.18 -0.16 -8.00
C SER A 20 -6.97 -1.65 -7.80
N ILE A 21 -7.37 -2.15 -6.63
CA ILE A 21 -7.13 -3.53 -6.21
C ILE A 21 -8.46 -4.15 -5.79
N ASP A 22 -8.78 -5.30 -6.38
CA ASP A 22 -9.95 -6.12 -6.08
C ASP A 22 -9.47 -7.36 -5.33
N GLY A 23 -9.89 -7.49 -4.06
CA GLY A 23 -9.55 -8.62 -3.20
C GLY A 23 -10.56 -9.75 -3.31
N HIS A 24 -10.20 -10.95 -2.86
CA HIS A 24 -11.19 -12.05 -2.81
C HIS A 24 -12.31 -11.77 -1.79
N ASN A 25 -11.98 -11.14 -0.64
CA ASN A 25 -12.91 -10.93 0.49
C ASN A 25 -12.99 -9.47 0.98
N GLY A 26 -12.51 -8.50 0.21
CA GLY A 26 -12.55 -7.06 0.56
C GLY A 26 -11.59 -6.59 1.67
N ALA A 27 -11.17 -7.48 2.58
CA ALA A 27 -10.30 -7.17 3.72
C ALA A 27 -8.82 -7.56 3.49
N ILE A 28 -8.28 -7.27 2.29
CA ILE A 28 -6.94 -7.70 1.84
C ILE A 28 -5.85 -7.48 2.89
N LEU A 29 -5.79 -6.26 3.44
CA LEU A 29 -4.77 -5.86 4.41
C LEU A 29 -4.83 -6.66 5.71
N HIS A 30 -6.04 -6.84 6.26
CA HIS A 30 -6.24 -7.60 7.49
C HIS A 30 -6.01 -9.09 7.28
N ASP A 31 -6.34 -9.62 6.11
CA ASP A 31 -6.06 -11.02 5.77
C ASP A 31 -4.56 -11.28 5.68
N ILE A 32 -3.78 -10.39 5.03
CA ILE A 32 -2.32 -10.47 5.02
C ILE A 32 -1.77 -10.36 6.44
N TRP A 33 -2.23 -9.38 7.21
CA TRP A 33 -1.77 -9.15 8.58
C TRP A 33 -1.90 -10.40 9.46
N ARG A 34 -3.09 -11.00 9.46
CA ARG A 34 -3.40 -12.22 10.23
C ARG A 34 -2.56 -13.41 9.75
N ASP A 35 -2.48 -13.62 8.44
CA ASP A 35 -1.79 -14.78 7.87
C ASP A 35 -0.26 -14.68 7.98
N GLN A 36 0.29 -13.47 8.22
CA GLN A 36 1.69 -13.24 8.55
C GLN A 36 1.95 -13.21 10.06
N GLU A 37 0.93 -13.49 10.89
CA GLU A 37 1.02 -13.53 12.36
C GLU A 37 1.58 -12.23 12.95
N LEU A 38 1.26 -11.09 12.33
CA LEU A 38 1.68 -9.78 12.82
C LEU A 38 0.91 -9.39 14.08
N ASP A 39 1.55 -8.57 14.91
CA ASP A 39 1.06 -8.20 16.23
C ASP A 39 -0.33 -7.56 16.17
N GLU A 40 -1.30 -8.18 16.85
CA GLU A 40 -2.67 -7.71 16.84
C GLU A 40 -2.81 -6.32 17.48
N GLN A 41 -1.85 -5.83 18.26
CA GLN A 41 -1.94 -4.49 18.88
C GLN A 41 -2.03 -3.36 17.85
N TYR A 42 -1.64 -3.60 16.60
CA TYR A 42 -1.70 -2.61 15.53
C TYR A 42 -2.87 -2.85 14.57
N PHE A 43 -3.36 -1.76 14.00
CA PHE A 43 -4.42 -1.75 12.98
C PHE A 43 -3.84 -1.33 11.63
N PRO A 44 -3.78 -2.22 10.62
CA PRO A 44 -3.24 -1.87 9.30
C PRO A 44 -4.16 -0.94 8.52
N ILE A 45 -3.61 0.12 7.94
CA ILE A 45 -4.39 1.15 7.22
C ILE A 45 -3.96 1.35 5.77
N ALA A 46 -2.73 1.00 5.42
CA ALA A 46 -2.21 1.15 4.07
C ALA A 46 -1.09 0.15 3.82
N PHE A 47 -0.76 -0.05 2.55
CA PHE A 47 0.47 -0.73 2.16
C PHE A 47 1.13 -0.08 0.96
N GLU A 48 2.43 -0.30 0.85
CA GLU A 48 3.24 -0.05 -0.32
C GLU A 48 3.80 -1.37 -0.84
N LEU A 49 3.79 -1.57 -2.16
CA LEU A 49 4.38 -2.75 -2.80
C LEU A 49 5.57 -2.31 -3.64
N ASN A 50 6.76 -2.71 -3.24
CA ASN A 50 8.01 -2.45 -3.94
C ASN A 50 8.56 -3.73 -4.57
N ASP A 51 8.62 -3.77 -5.89
CA ASP A 51 9.18 -4.89 -6.63
C ASP A 51 10.55 -4.49 -7.22
N SER A 52 11.62 -5.07 -6.65
CA SER A 52 12.99 -4.86 -7.14
C SER A 52 13.42 -5.91 -8.17
N SER A 53 12.62 -6.95 -8.41
CA SER A 53 12.91 -7.99 -9.39
C SER A 53 12.86 -7.47 -10.83
N LEU A 54 12.10 -6.40 -11.10
CA LEU A 54 12.09 -5.72 -12.39
C LEU A 54 13.44 -5.08 -12.75
N ALA A 55 14.24 -4.68 -11.75
CA ALA A 55 15.57 -4.10 -11.97
C ALA A 55 16.64 -5.18 -12.24
N TYR A 56 16.42 -6.42 -11.78
CA TYR A 56 17.41 -7.50 -11.86
C TYR A 56 16.80 -8.83 -12.36
N PRO A 57 16.34 -8.89 -13.62
CA PRO A 57 15.60 -10.03 -14.16
C PRO A 57 16.37 -11.36 -14.21
N ALA A 58 17.70 -11.33 -14.03
CA ALA A 58 18.57 -12.51 -14.05
C ALA A 58 18.84 -13.13 -12.67
N LEU A 59 18.45 -12.47 -11.58
CA LEU A 59 18.62 -13.00 -10.23
C LEU A 59 17.32 -13.68 -9.81
N ASN A 60 17.41 -14.99 -9.51
CA ASN A 60 16.34 -15.81 -8.93
C ASN A 60 16.04 -15.36 -7.48
N VAL A 61 15.61 -14.10 -7.30
CA VAL A 61 15.33 -13.54 -5.98
C VAL A 61 14.00 -14.09 -5.50
N LYS A 62 14.06 -14.93 -4.46
CA LYS A 62 12.89 -15.61 -3.87
C LYS A 62 11.83 -14.64 -3.30
N ALA A 63 12.21 -13.40 -2.98
CA ALA A 63 11.26 -12.34 -2.62
C ALA A 63 11.25 -11.33 -3.77
N SER A 64 10.33 -11.51 -4.72
CA SER A 64 10.19 -10.60 -5.86
C SER A 64 9.60 -9.26 -5.43
N ALA A 65 8.73 -9.24 -4.41
CA ALA A 65 8.09 -8.02 -3.94
C ALA A 65 8.21 -7.86 -2.41
N MET A 66 8.46 -6.63 -1.98
CA MET A 66 8.42 -6.22 -0.59
C MET A 66 7.13 -5.47 -0.35
N LEU A 67 6.33 -5.94 0.59
CA LEU A 67 5.13 -5.27 1.06
C LEU A 67 5.46 -4.52 2.36
N THR A 68 5.36 -3.20 2.35
CA THR A 68 5.44 -2.39 3.56
C THR A 68 4.03 -2.07 4.02
N ILE A 69 3.61 -2.58 5.17
CA ILE A 69 2.31 -2.26 5.77
C ILE A 69 2.48 -1.12 6.77
N TYR A 70 1.60 -0.13 6.68
CA TYR A 70 1.50 0.98 7.60
C TYR A 70 0.35 0.70 8.57
N ALA A 71 0.63 0.78 9.86
CA ALA A 71 -0.35 0.47 10.90
C ALA A 71 -0.30 1.49 12.05
N ILE A 72 -1.42 1.58 12.79
CA ILE A 72 -1.59 2.46 13.95
C ILE A 72 -1.74 1.62 15.20
N ASP A 73 -1.12 2.05 16.31
CA ASP A 73 -1.32 1.42 17.61
C ASP A 73 -2.77 1.61 18.09
N LYS A 74 -3.46 0.49 18.33
CA LYS A 74 -4.86 0.49 18.76
C LYS A 74 -5.05 1.04 20.18
N GLN A 75 -4.05 0.95 21.04
CA GLN A 75 -4.10 1.54 22.38
C GLN A 75 -4.09 3.06 22.35
N ILE A 76 -3.51 3.65 21.30
CA ILE A 76 -3.45 5.09 21.11
C ILE A 76 -4.71 5.60 20.41
N ALA A 77 -5.09 4.98 19.28
CA ALA A 77 -6.10 5.53 18.39
C ALA A 77 -7.47 4.82 18.40
N GLY A 78 -7.57 3.64 19.03
CA GLY A 78 -8.79 2.84 19.08
C GLY A 78 -8.70 1.51 18.30
N ASN A 79 -9.71 0.66 18.46
CA ASN A 79 -9.67 -0.75 18.05
C ASN A 79 -10.30 -1.04 16.69
N ASN A 80 -10.98 -0.07 16.09
CA ASN A 80 -11.67 -0.23 14.81
C ASN A 80 -11.53 1.04 13.96
N PHE A 81 -11.95 0.92 12.70
CA PHE A 81 -11.83 2.00 11.72
C PHE A 81 -12.52 3.30 12.18
N ASP A 82 -13.72 3.22 12.76
CA ASP A 82 -14.49 4.40 13.15
C ASP A 82 -13.83 5.13 14.33
N GLU A 83 -13.34 4.38 15.32
CA GLU A 83 -12.59 4.93 16.46
C GLU A 83 -11.29 5.59 16.00
N ILE A 84 -10.51 4.88 15.17
CA ILE A 84 -9.24 5.39 14.63
C ILE A 84 -9.45 6.63 13.80
N LYS A 85 -10.47 6.65 12.93
CA LYS A 85 -10.81 7.81 12.13
C LYS A 85 -11.22 8.99 13.01
N SER A 86 -12.05 8.75 14.02
CA SER A 86 -12.45 9.79 14.97
C SER A 86 -11.24 10.33 15.74
N TYR A 87 -10.31 9.48 16.16
CA TYR A 87 -9.07 9.90 16.79
C TYR A 87 -8.24 10.80 15.87
N ILE A 88 -8.04 10.40 14.61
CA ILE A 88 -7.27 11.19 13.63
C ILE A 88 -7.92 12.55 13.37
N ASP A 89 -9.24 12.59 13.20
CA ASP A 89 -9.99 13.82 12.98
C ASP A 89 -9.87 14.78 14.18
N ASN A 90 -9.93 14.25 15.40
CA ASN A 90 -9.77 15.01 16.64
C ASN A 90 -8.32 15.48 16.88
N ASN A 91 -7.33 14.81 16.29
CA ASN A 91 -5.90 15.15 16.39
C ASN A 91 -5.37 15.86 15.13
N SER A 92 -6.23 16.56 14.40
CA SER A 92 -5.85 17.37 13.22
C SER A 92 -5.09 16.57 12.15
N GLY A 93 -5.43 15.28 11.98
CA GLY A 93 -4.80 14.41 11.00
C GLY A 93 -3.46 13.82 11.44
N GLN A 94 -3.02 14.05 12.68
CA GLN A 94 -1.73 13.57 13.18
C GLN A 94 -1.90 12.28 14.00
N VAL A 95 -1.17 11.24 13.60
CA VAL A 95 -1.04 9.98 14.33
C VAL A 95 0.30 9.35 13.99
N GLU A 96 0.91 8.69 14.96
CA GLU A 96 2.12 7.90 14.74
C GLU A 96 1.79 6.67 13.90
N ILE A 97 2.64 6.40 12.91
CA ILE A 97 2.47 5.29 11.97
C ILE A 97 3.67 4.38 12.08
N GLU A 98 3.40 3.12 12.38
CA GLU A 98 4.39 2.05 12.40
C GLU A 98 4.47 1.35 11.04
N GLN A 99 5.68 0.89 10.68
CA GLN A 99 5.95 0.26 9.39
C GLN A 99 6.43 -1.18 9.57
N PHE A 100 5.78 -2.09 8.86
CA PHE A 100 6.06 -3.52 8.88
C PHE A 100 6.45 -3.99 7.49
N ASN A 101 7.68 -4.48 7.33
CA ASN A 101 8.19 -4.95 6.04
C ASN A 101 8.04 -6.46 5.95
N ILE A 102 7.32 -6.91 4.92
CA ILE A 102 7.01 -8.32 4.68
C ILE A 102 7.49 -8.68 3.27
N GLY A 103 8.38 -9.66 3.17
CA GLY A 103 8.76 -10.23 1.88
C GLY A 103 7.69 -11.21 1.40
N LEU A 104 7.08 -10.94 0.24
CA LEU A 104 6.09 -11.83 -0.38
C LEU A 104 6.40 -12.05 -1.86
N THR A 105 6.18 -13.26 -2.33
CA THR A 105 6.13 -13.54 -3.77
C THR A 105 4.79 -13.09 -4.35
N TYR A 106 4.75 -12.84 -5.67
CA TYR A 106 3.47 -12.63 -6.36
C TYR A 106 2.52 -13.83 -6.25
N ASN A 107 3.04 -15.05 -6.08
CA ASN A 107 2.20 -16.22 -5.88
C ASN A 107 1.50 -16.21 -4.52
N GLU A 108 2.17 -15.74 -3.46
CA GLU A 108 1.56 -15.53 -2.16
C GLU A 108 0.54 -14.39 -2.20
N LEU A 109 0.84 -13.30 -2.91
CA LEU A 109 -0.10 -12.18 -3.08
C LEU A 109 -1.41 -12.57 -3.79
N LYS A 110 -1.38 -13.54 -4.71
CA LYS A 110 -2.57 -14.07 -5.40
C LYS A 110 -3.61 -14.67 -4.45
N LYS A 111 -3.20 -15.08 -3.24
CA LYS A 111 -4.12 -15.56 -2.20
C LYS A 111 -5.09 -14.46 -1.77
N TYR A 112 -4.66 -13.21 -1.80
CA TYR A 112 -5.43 -12.07 -1.28
C TYR A 112 -5.98 -11.19 -2.39
N ILE A 113 -5.21 -10.98 -3.46
CA ILE A 113 -5.53 -10.09 -4.57
C ILE A 113 -6.07 -10.90 -5.75
N LYS A 114 -7.31 -10.60 -6.16
CA LYS A 114 -7.97 -11.22 -7.31
C LYS A 114 -7.63 -10.49 -8.60
N ARG A 115 -7.66 -9.15 -8.58
CA ARG A 115 -7.33 -8.30 -9.75
C ARG A 115 -6.63 -7.02 -9.30
N MET A 116 -5.75 -6.51 -10.16
CA MET A 116 -5.05 -5.25 -9.97
C MET A 116 -5.07 -4.47 -11.28
N SER A 117 -5.43 -3.19 -11.22
CA SER A 117 -5.40 -2.27 -12.35
C SER A 117 -4.46 -1.11 -12.02
N ILE A 118 -3.46 -0.90 -12.87
CA ILE A 118 -2.50 0.19 -12.74
C ILE A 118 -2.71 1.14 -13.90
N PHE A 119 -2.95 2.42 -13.58
CA PHE A 119 -3.00 3.50 -14.54
C PHE A 119 -2.00 4.56 -14.13
N ALA A 120 -1.08 4.91 -15.02
CA ALA A 120 -0.05 5.89 -14.74
C ALA A 120 0.23 6.76 -15.96
N VAL A 121 0.49 8.03 -15.71
CA VAL A 121 0.83 9.04 -16.71
C VAL A 121 2.23 9.55 -16.43
N GLN A 122 2.98 9.83 -17.49
CA GLN A 122 4.32 10.41 -17.34
C GLN A 122 4.21 11.75 -16.60
N LYS A 123 5.10 11.98 -15.63
CA LYS A 123 5.12 13.24 -14.87
C LYS A 123 5.17 14.45 -15.81
N GLY A 124 4.25 15.40 -15.61
CA GLY A 124 4.10 16.60 -16.44
C GLY A 124 3.14 16.46 -17.62
N MET A 125 2.57 15.27 -17.85
CA MET A 125 1.58 15.00 -18.91
C MET A 125 0.15 14.78 -18.39
N GLU A 126 -0.08 14.97 -17.08
CA GLU A 126 -1.36 14.67 -16.43
C GLU A 126 -2.52 15.45 -17.07
N GLY A 127 -2.31 16.75 -17.34
CA GLY A 127 -3.33 17.61 -17.95
C GLY A 127 -3.67 17.25 -19.40
N VAL A 128 -2.79 16.54 -20.13
CA VAL A 128 -3.11 16.08 -21.49
C VAL A 128 -4.14 14.95 -21.43
N ILE A 129 -3.97 14.03 -20.49
CA ILE A 129 -4.84 12.86 -20.34
C ILE A 129 -6.18 13.24 -19.72
N GLU A 130 -6.21 14.16 -18.75
CA GLU A 130 -7.45 14.67 -18.17
C GLU A 130 -8.40 15.28 -19.22
N ASN A 131 -7.85 15.91 -20.27
CA ASN A 131 -8.64 16.50 -21.35
C ASN A 131 -9.07 15.49 -22.43
N ALA A 132 -8.56 14.26 -22.39
CA ALA A 132 -8.82 13.22 -23.40
C ALA A 132 -9.93 12.23 -22.97
N ILE A 133 -10.36 12.29 -21.71
CA ILE A 133 -11.39 11.45 -21.08
C ILE A 133 -12.66 12.29 -20.87
#